data_AF-B5U9B4-F1
#
_entry.id   AF-B5U9B4-F1
#
_cell.length_a   1.000
_cell.length_b   1.000
_cell.length_c   1.000
_cell.angle_alpha   90.00
_cell.angle_beta   90.00
_cell.angle_gamma   90.00
#
_symmetry.space_group_name_H-M   'P 1'
#
loop_
_entity.id
_entity.type
_entity.pdbx_description
1 polymer ?
#
loop_
_entity_poly.entity_id
_entity_poly.type
_entity_poly.pdbx_seq_one_letter_code
_entity_poly.pdbx_strand_id
1 'polypeptide(L)'
;MSQQKSIGTRIHLAVLCMVVSCQAIGLNDLLERAAQRSDKLHSLSTSLMSDLDSHFPPMGRMMMPRPSMCHTSSLQTPNDKQQTLSVTESELLSLIRSLVQAWSSPLFQLSSEAPSLPHPAAGSIHSKLRELQDHTQSLGDGLDILVSKMGPSSQAISALPFSGGDVGQDKTSRLVNFNFLMSCFRRDSHKIDSFLKVLRCRAAKIRPEAC
;
A
#
# COMPACT_ATOMS: atom_id res chain seq x y z
N MET A 1 -25.41 -52.96 14.15
CA MET A 1 -24.04 -52.72 13.61
C MET A 1 -24.00 -52.01 12.24
N SER A 2 -25.13 -51.72 11.57
CA SER A 2 -25.15 -51.06 10.24
C SER A 2 -25.19 -49.52 10.29
N GLN A 3 -25.90 -48.92 11.26
CA GLN A 3 -26.03 -47.45 11.35
C GLN A 3 -24.73 -46.71 11.72
N GLN A 4 -23.86 -47.34 12.51
CA GLN A 4 -22.64 -46.69 13.02
C GLN A 4 -21.55 -46.54 11.95
N LYS A 5 -21.52 -47.45 10.95
CA LYS A 5 -20.65 -47.33 9.76
C LYS A 5 -21.08 -46.18 8.84
N SER A 6 -22.39 -45.97 8.65
CA SER A 6 -22.93 -44.91 7.78
C SER A 6 -22.60 -43.50 8.31
N ILE A 7 -22.65 -43.32 9.63
CA ILE A 7 -22.30 -42.05 10.28
C ILE A 7 -20.81 -41.75 10.15
N GLY A 8 -19.95 -42.75 10.37
CA GLY A 8 -18.49 -42.61 10.17
C GLY A 8 -18.13 -42.21 8.74
N THR A 9 -18.75 -42.84 7.74
CA THR A 9 -18.50 -42.51 6.32
C THR A 9 -18.98 -41.10 5.95
N ARG A 10 -20.11 -40.64 6.50
CA ARG A 10 -20.61 -39.27 6.29
C ARG A 10 -19.73 -38.21 6.93
N ILE A 11 -19.22 -38.47 8.14
CA ILE A 11 -18.28 -37.56 8.82
C ILE A 11 -16.95 -37.51 8.06
N HIS A 12 -16.44 -38.67 7.61
CA HIS A 12 -15.24 -38.69 6.77
C HIS A 12 -15.44 -37.95 5.43
N LEU A 13 -16.58 -38.13 4.74
CA LEU A 13 -16.88 -37.37 3.52
C LEU A 13 -17.05 -35.87 3.80
N ALA A 14 -17.66 -35.48 4.92
CA ALA A 14 -17.82 -34.07 5.29
C ALA A 14 -16.46 -33.43 5.65
N VAL A 15 -15.59 -34.15 6.35
CA VAL A 15 -14.22 -33.71 6.65
C VAL A 15 -13.39 -33.65 5.37
N LEU A 16 -13.48 -34.65 4.49
CA LEU A 16 -12.87 -34.61 3.17
C LEU A 16 -13.43 -33.44 2.33
N CYS A 17 -14.72 -33.14 2.38
CA CYS A 17 -15.29 -31.96 1.74
C CYS A 17 -14.76 -30.67 2.35
N MET A 18 -14.62 -30.55 3.68
CA MET A 18 -14.03 -29.37 4.32
C MET A 18 -12.54 -29.20 3.96
N VAL A 19 -11.80 -30.30 3.79
CA VAL A 19 -10.40 -30.31 3.34
C VAL A 19 -10.28 -30.03 1.83
N VAL A 20 -11.22 -30.52 1.01
CA VAL A 20 -11.30 -30.31 -0.45
C VAL A 20 -11.88 -28.93 -0.80
N SER A 21 -12.67 -28.31 0.09
CA SER A 21 -13.24 -26.97 -0.04
C SER A 21 -12.33 -25.85 0.49
N CYS A 22 -11.05 -26.15 0.78
CA CYS A 22 -10.03 -25.12 0.83
C CYS A 22 -9.76 -24.66 -0.61
N GLN A 23 -10.71 -23.91 -1.20
CA GLN A 23 -10.49 -23.27 -2.49
C GLN A 23 -9.30 -22.35 -2.34
N ALA A 24 -8.19 -22.71 -2.98
CA ALA A 24 -7.03 -21.84 -3.07
C ALA A 24 -7.51 -20.50 -3.63
N ILE A 25 -7.36 -19.41 -2.85
CA ILE A 25 -7.84 -18.08 -3.23
C ILE A 25 -7.33 -17.77 -4.65
N GLY A 26 -8.25 -17.41 -5.54
CA GLY A 26 -7.95 -17.13 -6.94
C GLY A 26 -7.11 -15.86 -7.11
N LEU A 27 -6.42 -15.74 -8.25
CA LEU A 27 -5.63 -14.55 -8.57
C LEU A 27 -6.49 -13.27 -8.57
N ASN A 28 -7.69 -13.34 -9.15
CA ASN A 28 -8.63 -12.22 -9.19
C ASN A 28 -9.09 -11.78 -7.80
N ASP A 29 -9.38 -12.73 -6.90
CA ASP A 29 -9.80 -12.41 -5.53
C ASP A 29 -8.67 -11.73 -4.73
N LEU A 30 -7.43 -12.18 -4.93
CA LEU A 30 -6.27 -11.55 -4.31
C LEU A 30 -6.04 -10.12 -4.84
N LEU A 31 -6.16 -9.92 -6.15
CA LEU A 31 -6.04 -8.60 -6.77
C LEU A 31 -7.17 -7.66 -6.34
N GLU A 32 -8.40 -8.16 -6.24
CA GLU A 32 -9.54 -7.38 -5.72
C GLU A 32 -9.29 -6.94 -4.27
N ARG A 33 -8.88 -7.86 -3.39
CA ARG A 33 -8.54 -7.52 -2.00
C ARG A 33 -7.38 -6.54 -1.90
N ALA A 34 -6.36 -6.69 -2.75
CA ALA A 34 -5.23 -5.77 -2.81
C ALA A 34 -5.68 -4.37 -3.26
N ALA A 35 -6.53 -4.28 -4.30
CA ALA A 35 -7.10 -3.02 -4.80
C ALA A 35 -8.00 -2.33 -3.75
N GLN A 36 -8.83 -3.07 -3.04
CA GLN A 36 -9.63 -2.52 -1.93
C GLN A 36 -8.75 -1.96 -0.81
N ARG A 37 -7.65 -2.66 -0.50
CA ARG A 37 -6.71 -2.21 0.53
C ARG A 37 -5.89 -1.00 0.09
N SER A 38 -5.47 -0.93 -1.17
CA SER A 38 -4.79 0.25 -1.71
C SER A 38 -5.68 1.48 -1.77
N ASP A 39 -6.98 1.30 -2.07
CA ASP A 39 -7.96 2.38 -2.05
C ASP A 39 -8.12 2.95 -0.63
N LYS A 40 -8.22 2.07 0.37
CA LYS A 40 -8.24 2.48 1.79
C LYS A 40 -6.96 3.20 2.20
N LEU A 41 -5.78 2.73 1.78
CA LEU A 41 -4.50 3.39 2.02
C LEU A 41 -4.46 4.80 1.43
N HIS A 42 -4.92 4.97 0.19
CA HIS A 42 -4.94 6.27 -0.48
C HIS A 42 -5.98 7.23 0.14
N SER A 43 -7.16 6.73 0.49
CA SER A 43 -8.18 7.49 1.19
C SER A 43 -7.67 7.99 2.55
N LEU A 44 -7.04 7.11 3.33
CA LEU A 44 -6.50 7.44 4.64
C LEU A 44 -5.32 8.41 4.56
N SER A 45 -4.43 8.26 3.58
CA SER A 45 -3.32 9.21 3.35
C SER A 45 -3.83 10.60 2.97
N THR A 46 -4.90 10.67 2.17
CA THR A 46 -5.55 11.93 1.79
C THR A 46 -6.24 12.58 2.99
N SER A 47 -6.93 11.80 3.81
CA SER A 47 -7.54 12.31 5.06
C SER A 47 -6.48 12.82 6.04
N LEU A 48 -5.37 12.10 6.21
CA LEU A 48 -4.27 12.54 7.09
C LEU A 48 -3.62 13.83 6.57
N MET A 49 -3.41 13.92 5.25
CA MET A 49 -2.92 15.15 4.62
C MET A 49 -3.84 16.35 4.90
N SER A 50 -5.16 16.15 4.85
CA SER A 50 -6.12 17.19 5.21
C SER A 50 -6.01 17.61 6.68
N ASP A 51 -5.75 16.69 7.61
CA ASP A 51 -5.52 17.03 9.01
C ASP A 51 -4.28 17.92 9.15
N LEU A 52 -3.17 17.57 8.49
CA LEU A 52 -1.93 18.34 8.53
C LEU A 52 -2.08 19.73 7.93
N ASP A 53 -2.79 19.85 6.80
CA ASP A 53 -2.96 21.12 6.09
C ASP A 53 -3.83 22.12 6.87
N SER A 54 -4.69 21.64 7.78
CA SER A 54 -5.62 22.48 8.55
C SER A 54 -4.95 23.57 9.38
N HIS A 55 -3.74 23.32 9.88
CA HIS A 55 -2.94 24.28 10.66
C HIS A 55 -1.50 24.38 10.13
N PHE A 56 -1.31 24.14 8.83
CA PHE A 56 0.01 24.25 8.21
C PHE A 56 0.39 25.72 7.96
N PRO A 57 1.53 26.21 8.48
CA PRO A 57 1.89 27.61 8.38
C PRO A 57 2.20 28.02 6.93
N PRO A 58 1.82 29.24 6.48
CA PRO A 58 2.14 29.72 5.14
C PRO A 58 3.64 29.69 4.83
N MET A 59 4.50 30.07 5.79
CA MET A 59 5.95 29.98 5.64
C MET A 59 6.42 28.54 5.44
N GLY A 60 5.76 27.57 6.07
CA GLY A 60 6.04 26.16 5.86
C GLY A 60 5.89 25.78 4.39
N ARG A 61 4.88 26.30 3.67
CA ARG A 61 4.67 26.01 2.24
C ARG A 61 5.81 26.49 1.35
N MET A 62 6.44 27.62 1.70
CA MET A 62 7.62 28.13 1.00
C MET A 62 8.87 27.27 1.29
N MET A 63 8.94 26.66 2.47
CA MET A 63 10.05 25.81 2.90
C MET A 63 9.87 24.33 2.50
N MET A 64 8.72 23.96 1.94
CA MET A 64 8.46 22.57 1.54
C MET A 64 9.48 22.11 0.51
N PRO A 65 10.13 20.94 0.72
CA PRO A 65 10.96 20.32 -0.29
C PRO A 65 10.20 20.03 -1.58
N ARG A 66 10.93 19.95 -2.71
CA ARG A 66 10.32 19.69 -4.03
C ARG A 66 9.81 18.24 -4.11
N PRO A 67 8.72 17.95 -4.84
CA PRO A 67 8.24 16.58 -5.02
C PRO A 67 9.29 15.60 -5.58
N SER A 68 10.28 16.09 -6.33
CA SER A 68 11.42 15.28 -6.82
C SER A 68 12.35 14.80 -5.71
N MET A 69 12.24 15.34 -4.49
CA MET A 69 13.04 14.97 -3.33
C MET A 69 12.43 13.83 -2.51
N CYS A 70 11.24 13.32 -2.87
CA CYS A 70 10.73 12.10 -2.24
C CYS A 70 11.71 10.95 -2.55
N HIS A 71 12.00 10.10 -1.58
CA HIS A 71 13.01 9.03 -1.72
C HIS A 71 12.67 8.00 -2.82
N THR A 72 11.40 7.90 -3.19
CA THR A 72 10.90 7.06 -4.28
C THR A 72 10.99 7.70 -5.67
N SER A 73 11.41 8.96 -5.78
CA SER A 73 11.43 9.68 -7.06
C SER A 73 12.45 9.14 -8.06
N SER A 74 13.45 8.37 -7.61
CA SER A 74 14.39 7.67 -8.49
C SER A 74 13.77 6.44 -9.17
N LEU A 75 12.62 5.96 -8.67
CA LEU A 75 11.90 4.85 -9.29
C LEU A 75 11.19 5.33 -10.55
N GLN A 76 11.59 4.75 -11.69
CA GLN A 76 10.93 4.98 -12.97
C GLN A 76 9.53 4.39 -12.91
N THR A 77 8.55 5.26 -12.69
CA THR A 77 7.13 4.88 -12.61
C THR A 77 6.38 5.56 -13.74
N PRO A 78 5.42 4.87 -14.38
CA PRO A 78 4.57 5.50 -15.37
C PRO A 78 3.81 6.66 -14.72
N ASN A 79 3.77 7.81 -15.39
CA ASN A 79 3.21 9.05 -14.84
C ASN A 79 1.81 9.36 -15.37
N ASP A 80 1.37 8.64 -16.40
CA ASP A 80 0.06 8.81 -17.02
C ASP A 80 -0.59 7.45 -17.33
N LYS A 81 -1.88 7.51 -17.70
CA LYS A 81 -2.69 6.33 -18.01
C LYS A 81 -2.10 5.53 -19.18
N GLN A 82 -1.64 6.20 -20.24
CA GLN A 82 -1.14 5.52 -21.45
C GLN A 82 0.16 4.75 -21.16
N GLN A 83 1.09 5.38 -20.46
CA GLN A 83 2.31 4.72 -19.99
C GLN A 83 1.94 3.53 -19.10
N THR A 84 1.06 3.71 -18.11
CA THR A 84 0.66 2.64 -17.19
C THR A 84 0.08 1.43 -17.94
N LEU A 85 -0.78 1.67 -18.93
CA LEU A 85 -1.39 0.62 -19.75
C LEU A 85 -0.38 -0.12 -20.65
N SER A 86 0.76 0.49 -20.96
CA SER A 86 1.86 -0.14 -21.73
C SER A 86 2.81 -0.99 -20.87
N VAL A 87 2.89 -0.74 -19.56
CA VAL A 87 3.76 -1.50 -18.64
C VAL A 87 3.25 -2.93 -18.47
N THR A 88 4.15 -3.92 -18.45
CA THR A 88 3.78 -5.34 -18.26
C THR A 88 3.20 -5.62 -16.87
N GLU A 89 2.46 -6.71 -16.69
CA GLU A 89 1.88 -7.06 -15.38
C GLU A 89 2.95 -7.32 -14.31
N SER A 90 4.01 -8.05 -14.67
CA SER A 90 5.13 -8.34 -13.76
C SER A 90 5.88 -7.07 -13.35
N GLU A 91 6.06 -6.14 -14.27
CA GLU A 91 6.74 -4.87 -14.00
C GLU A 91 5.88 -3.94 -13.14
N LEU A 92 4.57 -3.85 -13.41
CA LEU A 92 3.64 -3.12 -12.52
C LEU A 92 3.66 -3.70 -11.11
N LEU A 93 3.63 -5.03 -10.96
CA LEU A 93 3.70 -5.68 -9.65
C LEU A 93 5.03 -5.40 -8.94
N SER A 94 6.16 -5.43 -9.66
CA SER A 94 7.48 -5.04 -9.14
C SER A 94 7.49 -3.59 -8.64
N LEU A 95 6.92 -2.66 -9.40
CA LEU A 95 6.83 -1.24 -9.01
C LEU A 95 5.97 -1.05 -7.76
N ILE A 96 4.80 -1.72 -7.69
CA ILE A 96 3.93 -1.68 -6.51
C ILE A 96 4.68 -2.18 -5.27
N ARG A 97 5.35 -3.33 -5.36
CA ARG A 97 6.11 -3.92 -4.26
C ARG A 97 7.26 -3.02 -3.81
N SER A 98 8.00 -2.46 -4.77
CA SER A 98 9.09 -1.52 -4.50
C SER A 98 8.60 -0.29 -3.73
N LEU A 99 7.46 0.29 -4.12
CA LEU A 99 6.86 1.42 -3.41
C LEU A 99 6.38 1.02 -2.01
N VAL A 100 5.64 -0.08 -1.86
CA VAL A 100 5.14 -0.56 -0.56
C VAL A 100 6.30 -0.80 0.42
N GLN A 101 7.36 -1.47 -0.05
CA GLN A 101 8.54 -1.73 0.78
C GLN A 101 9.28 -0.45 1.16
N ALA A 102 9.43 0.50 0.23
CA ALA A 102 10.11 1.77 0.46
C ALA A 102 9.46 2.61 1.57
N TRP A 103 8.18 2.38 1.88
CA TRP A 103 7.43 3.13 2.88
C TRP A 103 7.37 2.50 4.27
N SER A 104 7.87 1.26 4.44
CA SER A 104 7.88 0.58 5.75
C SER A 104 8.64 1.38 6.83
N SER A 105 9.89 1.74 6.57
CA SER A 105 10.73 2.51 7.51
C SER A 105 10.23 3.96 7.73
N PRO A 106 9.93 4.76 6.68
CA PRO A 106 9.40 6.11 6.88
C PRO A 106 8.10 6.14 7.70
N LEU A 107 7.16 5.22 7.44
CA LEU A 107 5.91 5.16 8.21
C LEU A 107 6.19 4.79 9.68
N PHE A 108 7.14 3.89 9.94
CA PHE A 108 7.62 3.58 11.30
C PHE A 108 8.08 4.85 12.04
N GLN A 109 9.01 5.60 11.43
CA GLN A 109 9.55 6.83 12.01
C GLN A 109 8.49 7.93 12.18
N LEU A 110 7.62 8.14 11.20
CA LEU A 110 6.55 9.14 11.28
C LEU A 110 5.58 8.84 12.43
N SER A 111 5.22 7.56 12.59
CA SER A 111 4.34 7.12 13.67
C SER A 111 4.95 7.33 15.05
N SER A 112 6.26 7.10 15.22
CA SER A 112 6.95 7.39 16.49
C SER A 112 7.05 8.89 16.80
N GLU A 113 7.16 9.73 15.77
CA GLU A 113 7.25 11.19 15.92
C GLU A 113 5.88 11.86 16.15
N ALA A 114 4.82 11.30 15.57
CA ALA A 114 3.48 11.91 15.53
C ALA A 114 2.92 12.37 16.89
N PRO A 115 3.09 11.63 18.02
CA PRO A 115 2.60 12.08 19.33
C PRO A 115 3.21 13.41 19.80
N SER A 116 4.40 13.75 19.32
CA SER A 116 5.14 14.97 19.70
C SER A 116 5.15 16.04 18.60
N LEU A 117 4.34 15.85 17.55
CA LEU A 117 4.20 16.80 16.47
C LEU A 117 3.55 18.08 16.99
N PRO A 118 4.09 19.29 16.68
CA PRO A 118 3.53 20.56 17.12
C PRO A 118 2.29 20.92 16.29
N HIS A 119 1.23 20.10 16.39
CA HIS A 119 -0.01 20.24 15.63
C HIS A 119 -1.22 19.86 16.51
N PRO A 120 -2.32 20.65 16.51
CA PRO A 120 -3.47 20.39 17.39
C PRO A 120 -4.14 19.03 17.12
N ALA A 121 -4.06 18.52 15.89
CA ALA A 121 -4.59 17.21 15.50
C ALA A 121 -3.59 16.04 15.70
N ALA A 122 -2.50 16.21 16.47
CA ALA A 122 -1.45 15.19 16.63
C ALA A 122 -1.99 13.79 17.02
N GLY A 123 -3.00 13.73 17.89
CA GLY A 123 -3.65 12.46 18.26
C GLY A 123 -4.35 11.76 17.08
N SER A 124 -5.12 12.51 16.28
CA SER A 124 -5.76 12.00 15.06
C SER A 124 -4.72 11.55 14.04
N ILE A 125 -3.70 12.38 13.79
CA ILE A 125 -2.61 12.09 12.85
C ILE A 125 -1.88 10.80 13.27
N HIS A 126 -1.57 10.64 14.56
CA HIS A 126 -0.93 9.43 15.08
C HIS A 126 -1.81 8.19 14.87
N SER A 127 -3.12 8.27 15.17
CA SER A 127 -4.04 7.13 14.96
C SER A 127 -4.12 6.71 13.48
N LYS A 128 -4.22 7.68 12.57
CA LYS A 128 -4.26 7.43 11.12
C LYS A 128 -2.94 6.87 10.61
N LEU A 129 -1.81 7.30 11.17
CA LEU A 129 -0.49 6.75 10.84
C LEU A 129 -0.34 5.29 11.25
N ARG A 130 -0.84 4.91 12.42
CA ARG A 130 -0.90 3.51 12.86
C ARG A 130 -1.72 2.67 11.89
N GLU A 131 -2.91 3.14 11.51
CA GLU A 131 -3.72 2.47 10.49
C GLU A 131 -3.01 2.37 9.13
N LEU A 132 -2.29 3.42 8.69
CA LEU A 132 -1.50 3.39 7.47
C LEU A 132 -0.40 2.33 7.54
N GLN A 133 0.33 2.23 8.65
CA GLN A 133 1.35 1.19 8.86
C GLN A 133 0.75 -0.21 8.74
N ASP A 134 -0.35 -0.47 9.44
CA ASP A 134 -1.00 -1.78 9.46
C ASP A 134 -1.51 -2.16 8.06
N HIS A 135 -2.13 -1.20 7.35
CA HIS A 135 -2.60 -1.43 6.00
C HIS A 135 -1.46 -1.59 4.98
N THR A 136 -0.36 -0.86 5.12
CA THR A 136 0.83 -0.98 4.24
C THR A 136 1.50 -2.33 4.45
N GLN A 137 1.67 -2.78 5.70
CA GLN A 137 2.22 -4.09 6.01
C GLN A 137 1.33 -5.20 5.45
N SER A 138 0.03 -5.15 5.74
CA SER A 138 -0.93 -6.16 5.26
C SER A 138 -1.04 -6.19 3.73
N LEU A 139 -0.89 -5.04 3.04
CA LEU A 139 -0.80 -5.01 1.59
C LEU A 139 0.48 -5.69 1.11
N GLY A 140 1.64 -5.41 1.73
CA GLY A 140 2.90 -6.07 1.45
C GLY A 140 2.80 -7.59 1.53
N ASP A 141 2.25 -8.11 2.63
CA ASP A 141 2.04 -9.55 2.83
C ASP A 141 1.16 -10.15 1.72
N GLY A 142 0.10 -9.45 1.32
CA GLY A 142 -0.80 -9.87 0.23
C GLY A 142 -0.11 -9.87 -1.13
N LEU A 143 0.79 -8.92 -1.39
CA LEU A 143 1.57 -8.83 -2.62
C LEU A 143 2.58 -9.98 -2.73
N ASP A 144 3.19 -10.41 -1.62
CA ASP A 144 4.10 -11.55 -1.63
C ASP A 144 3.39 -12.86 -1.98
N ILE A 145 2.13 -13.02 -1.54
CA ILE A 145 1.28 -14.13 -1.99
C ILE A 145 0.98 -14.01 -3.50
N LEU A 146 0.70 -12.80 -4.00
CA LEU A 146 0.42 -12.58 -5.42
C LEU A 146 1.60 -12.94 -6.33
N VAL A 147 2.83 -12.61 -5.92
CA VAL A 147 4.05 -12.97 -6.67
C VAL A 147 4.16 -14.47 -6.87
N SER A 148 3.82 -15.27 -5.85
CA SER A 148 3.86 -16.73 -5.96
C SER A 148 2.93 -17.28 -7.06
N LYS A 149 1.87 -16.55 -7.42
CA LYS A 149 0.90 -16.93 -8.45
C LYS A 149 1.18 -16.34 -9.83
N MET A 150 1.85 -15.18 -9.92
CA MET A 150 2.20 -14.54 -11.19
C MET A 150 3.56 -14.98 -11.78
N GLY A 151 4.37 -15.69 -11.00
CA GLY A 151 5.60 -16.33 -11.46
C GLY A 151 6.89 -15.53 -11.21
N PRO A 152 8.06 -16.11 -11.57
CA PRO A 152 9.38 -15.61 -11.14
C PRO A 152 9.74 -14.21 -11.63
N SER A 153 9.23 -13.79 -12.79
CA SER A 153 9.45 -12.45 -13.35
C SER A 153 8.90 -11.32 -12.46
N SER A 154 7.98 -11.65 -11.54
CA SER A 154 7.38 -10.71 -10.59
C SER A 154 8.16 -10.55 -9.28
N GLN A 155 9.28 -11.26 -9.13
CA GLN A 155 10.09 -11.22 -7.90
C GLN A 155 10.97 -9.98 -7.79
N ALA A 156 11.26 -9.30 -8.92
CA ALA A 156 12.09 -8.11 -8.95
C ALA A 156 11.53 -7.03 -8.00
N ILE A 157 12.44 -6.41 -7.22
CA ILE A 157 12.16 -5.25 -6.38
C ILE A 157 13.35 -4.30 -6.48
N SER A 158 13.07 -3.01 -6.65
CA SER A 158 14.07 -1.96 -6.50
C SER A 158 14.19 -1.57 -5.03
N ALA A 159 15.36 -1.83 -4.44
CA ALA A 159 15.66 -1.36 -3.09
C ALA A 159 15.79 0.17 -3.08
N LEU A 160 14.87 0.83 -2.37
CA LEU A 160 14.83 2.28 -2.21
C LEU A 160 15.06 2.59 -0.73
N PRO A 161 16.31 2.49 -0.23
CA PRO A 161 16.58 2.69 1.17
C PRO A 161 16.21 4.11 1.57
N PHE A 162 15.44 4.23 2.65
CA PHE A 162 15.17 5.50 3.28
C PHE A 162 16.35 5.86 4.18
N SER A 163 17.24 6.70 3.67
CA SER A 163 18.25 7.37 4.50
C SER A 163 17.50 8.42 5.33
N GLY A 164 17.04 8.00 6.52
CA GLY A 164 16.20 8.76 7.44
C GLY A 164 16.31 10.26 7.26
N GLY A 165 15.24 10.88 6.75
CA GLY A 165 15.15 12.33 6.77
C GLY A 165 15.12 12.75 8.23
N ASP A 166 16.12 13.50 8.67
CA ASP A 166 16.01 14.24 9.92
C ASP A 166 14.70 15.03 9.81
N VAL A 167 13.70 14.64 10.59
CA VAL A 167 12.42 15.36 10.63
C VAL A 167 12.71 16.80 11.10
N GLY A 168 13.88 17.04 11.70
CA GLY A 168 14.38 18.34 12.11
C GLY A 168 14.30 18.42 13.63
N GLN A 169 15.08 19.35 14.20
CA GLN A 169 15.11 19.54 15.65
C GLN A 169 14.13 20.61 16.11
N ASP A 170 13.89 21.64 15.30
CA ASP A 170 12.94 22.72 15.61
C ASP A 170 11.51 22.39 15.17
N LYS A 171 10.53 23.01 15.83
CA LYS A 171 9.10 22.76 15.59
C LYS A 171 8.67 22.98 14.15
N THR A 172 9.23 23.98 13.47
CA THR A 172 8.84 24.35 12.10
C THR A 172 9.36 23.33 11.12
N SER A 173 10.66 23.02 11.16
CA SER A 173 11.26 22.00 10.28
C SER A 173 10.60 20.64 10.48
N ARG A 174 10.28 20.28 11.74
CA ARG A 174 9.53 19.06 12.08
C ARG A 174 8.20 18.98 11.36
N LEU A 175 7.38 20.01 11.46
CA LEU A 175 6.09 20.03 10.79
C LEU A 175 6.24 20.01 9.26
N VAL A 176 7.18 20.77 8.70
CA VAL A 176 7.43 20.84 7.25
C VAL A 176 7.90 19.50 6.69
N ASN A 177 8.89 18.86 7.30
CA ASN A 177 9.44 17.58 6.83
C ASN A 177 8.43 16.45 7.01
N PHE A 178 7.67 16.44 8.11
CA PHE A 178 6.58 15.49 8.32
C PHE A 178 5.51 15.64 7.24
N ASN A 179 5.09 16.88 6.96
CA ASN A 179 4.11 17.20 5.93
C ASN A 179 4.60 16.78 4.54
N PHE A 180 5.88 17.02 4.25
CA PHE A 180 6.53 16.63 3.01
C PHE A 180 6.51 15.10 2.82
N LEU A 181 6.95 14.33 3.82
CA LEU A 181 6.93 12.87 3.74
C LEU A 181 5.51 12.32 3.57
N MET A 182 4.52 12.88 4.27
CA MET A 182 3.12 12.47 4.07
C MET A 182 2.58 12.83 2.69
N SER A 183 3.00 13.96 2.11
CA SER A 183 2.66 14.31 0.73
C SER A 183 3.24 13.33 -0.29
N CYS A 184 4.47 12.86 -0.06
CA CYS A 184 5.12 11.82 -0.85
C CYS A 184 4.39 10.48 -0.71
N PHE A 185 4.02 10.08 0.51
CA PHE A 185 3.26 8.85 0.74
C PHE A 185 1.89 8.92 0.06
N ARG A 186 1.19 10.05 0.15
CA ARG A 186 -0.10 10.24 -0.54
C ARG A 186 0.04 10.06 -2.05
N ARG A 187 1.07 10.66 -2.67
CA ARG A 187 1.38 10.48 -4.09
C ARG A 187 1.62 9.01 -4.44
N ASP A 188 2.44 8.32 -3.65
CA ASP A 188 2.83 6.95 -3.95
C ASP A 188 1.69 5.95 -3.67
N SER A 189 0.85 6.20 -2.64
CA SER A 189 -0.37 5.43 -2.39
C SER A 189 -1.36 5.51 -3.55
N HIS A 190 -1.48 6.67 -4.20
CA HIS A 190 -2.27 6.83 -5.41
C HIS A 190 -1.71 6.01 -6.58
N LYS A 191 -0.38 5.99 -6.75
CA LYS A 191 0.28 5.16 -7.77
C LYS A 191 0.04 3.68 -7.51
N ILE A 192 0.25 3.21 -6.28
CA ILE A 192 0.00 1.82 -5.86
C ILE A 192 -1.44 1.42 -6.20
N ASP A 193 -2.40 2.26 -5.82
CA ASP A 193 -3.82 2.01 -6.07
C ASP A 193 -4.16 1.97 -7.56
N SER A 194 -3.67 2.93 -8.33
CA SER A 194 -3.85 2.98 -9.78
C SER A 194 -3.29 1.73 -10.46
N PHE A 195 -2.09 1.30 -10.09
CA PHE A 195 -1.42 0.13 -10.69
C PHE A 195 -2.14 -1.17 -10.33
N LEU A 196 -2.61 -1.32 -9.08
CA LEU A 196 -3.39 -2.49 -8.65
C LEU A 196 -4.74 -2.57 -9.37
N LYS A 197 -5.43 -1.43 -9.57
CA LYS A 197 -6.66 -1.37 -10.35
C LYS A 197 -6.44 -1.84 -11.80
N VAL A 198 -5.31 -1.45 -12.42
CA VAL A 198 -4.92 -1.93 -13.77
C VAL A 198 -4.62 -3.44 -13.77
N LEU A 199 -3.86 -3.96 -12.80
CA LEU A 199 -3.58 -5.40 -12.70
C LEU A 199 -4.86 -6.23 -12.52
N ARG A 200 -5.75 -5.80 -11.62
CA ARG A 200 -7.07 -6.42 -11.43
C ARG A 200 -7.85 -6.47 -12.74
N CYS A 201 -7.87 -5.35 -13.45
CA CYS A 201 -8.57 -5.22 -14.72
C CYS A 201 -8.08 -6.21 -15.78
N ARG A 202 -6.76 -6.34 -15.93
CA ARG A 202 -6.15 -7.26 -16.88
C ARG A 202 -6.42 -8.72 -16.52
N ALA A 203 -6.31 -9.07 -15.24
CA ALA A 203 -6.61 -10.41 -14.75
C ALA A 203 -8.09 -10.82 -14.96
N ALA A 204 -9.00 -9.86 -14.85
CA ALA A 204 -10.42 -10.04 -15.16
C ALA A 204 -10.74 -10.04 -16.67
N LYS A 205 -9.74 -9.83 -17.54
CA LYS A 205 -9.89 -9.68 -19.00
C LYS A 205 -10.87 -8.57 -19.39
N ILE A 206 -10.97 -7.53 -18.56
CA ILE A 206 -11.77 -6.34 -18.84
C ILE A 206 -10.99 -5.49 -19.86
N ARG A 207 -11.71 -4.85 -20.80
CA ARG A 207 -11.06 -3.96 -21.79
C ARG A 207 -10.32 -2.83 -21.07
N PRO A 208 -9.07 -2.48 -21.47
CA PRO A 208 -8.28 -1.43 -20.83
C PRO A 208 -8.95 -0.04 -20.75
N GLU A 209 -9.95 0.23 -21.60
CA GLU A 209 -10.70 1.50 -21.61
C GLU A 209 -11.85 1.55 -20.60
N ALA A 210 -12.30 0.37 -20.14
CA ALA A 210 -13.24 0.23 -19.02
C ALA A 210 -12.49 0.14 -17.67
N CYS A 211 -11.19 0.38 -17.73
CA CYS A 211 -10.21 0.57 -16.67
C CYS A 211 -9.59 1.97 -16.86
#